data_AF-A0A5C8PKH9-F1
#
_entry.id   AF-A0A5C8PKH9-F1
#
_cell.length_a   1.000
_cell.length_b   1.000
_cell.length_c   1.000
_cell.angle_alpha   90.00
_cell.angle_beta   90.00
_cell.angle_gamma   90.00
#
_symmetry.space_group_name_H-M   'P 1'
#
loop_
_entity.id
_entity.type
_entity.pdbx_description
1 polymer ?
#
loop_
_entity_poly.entity_id
_entity_poly.type
_entity_poly.pdbx_seq_one_letter_code
_entity_poly.pdbx_strand_id
1 'polypeptide(L)'
;MIPDADQMTILRRYAMQLIDQYVPFERGDAKYKEVVETTGWRKAPDNPGTTCGFLCHWLMWKLGVGDPAILNWTDPSRSTKFLVGANIDKIWNKGQRPFVQIAEPYAKPFRQNPVVNMLELGASMGIGGPQPGDSVFIREPGGSAGSEHVFVFRRARRTPAGVEWDTAEAGQDHGTDARLKTRTVMLSGNFRGYTQISGNSPIRTIIGWLDLSRVEYDRAGLEAALKAAATVSV
;
A
#
# COMPACT_ATOMS: atom_id res chain seq x y z
N MET A 1 -7.51 14.77 10.42
CA MET A 1 -6.54 15.88 10.28
C MET A 1 -5.39 15.44 9.37
N ILE A 2 -4.77 16.36 8.64
CA ILE A 2 -3.61 16.05 7.79
C ILE A 2 -2.33 16.44 8.53
N PRO A 3 -1.34 15.55 8.69
CA PRO A 3 -0.06 15.89 9.31
C PRO A 3 0.75 16.86 8.44
N ASP A 4 1.55 17.70 9.09
CA ASP A 4 2.47 18.57 8.36
C ASP A 4 3.67 17.80 7.78
N ALA A 5 4.55 18.50 7.05
CA ALA A 5 5.69 17.89 6.37
C ALA A 5 6.71 17.25 7.33
N ASP A 6 6.92 17.84 8.50
CA ASP A 6 7.88 17.34 9.49
C ASP A 6 7.32 16.09 10.19
N GLN A 7 6.06 16.15 10.59
CA GLN A 7 5.30 15.01 11.12
C GLN A 7 5.30 13.86 10.11
N MET A 8 5.06 14.15 8.83
CA MET A 8 5.06 13.11 7.79
C MET A 8 6.43 12.49 7.59
N THR A 9 7.51 13.26 7.70
CA THR A 9 8.88 12.72 7.67
C THR A 9 9.13 11.73 8.82
N ILE A 10 8.66 12.06 10.02
CA ILE A 10 8.73 11.17 11.20
C ILE A 10 7.90 9.91 10.96
N LEU A 11 6.65 10.06 10.51
CA LEU A 11 5.75 8.93 10.27
C LEU A 11 6.27 7.98 9.19
N ARG A 12 6.85 8.47 8.10
CA ARG A 12 7.43 7.61 7.04
C ARG A 12 8.64 6.83 7.54
N ARG A 13 9.48 7.43 8.38
CA ARG A 13 10.60 6.73 9.03
C ARG A 13 10.08 5.65 9.98
N TYR A 14 9.09 5.97 10.80
CA TYR A 14 8.47 5.03 11.71
C TYR A 14 7.77 3.89 10.95
N ALA A 15 7.13 4.20 9.82
CA ALA A 15 6.55 3.19 8.94
C ALA A 15 7.58 2.17 8.46
N MET A 16 8.77 2.63 8.06
CA MET A 16 9.86 1.73 7.65
C MET A 16 10.39 0.89 8.82
N GLN A 17 10.50 1.46 10.02
CA GLN A 17 10.87 0.70 11.22
C GLN A 17 9.85 -0.39 11.53
N LEU A 18 8.55 -0.09 11.45
CA LEU A 18 7.48 -1.06 11.62
C LEU A 18 7.56 -2.17 10.57
N ILE A 19 7.81 -1.83 9.31
CA ILE A 19 8.03 -2.83 8.25
C ILE A 19 9.24 -3.72 8.57
N ASP A 20 10.37 -3.16 8.97
CA ASP A 20 11.58 -3.93 9.26
C ASP A 20 11.42 -4.83 10.49
N GLN A 21 10.66 -4.38 11.48
CA GLN A 21 10.37 -5.16 12.68
C GLN A 21 9.38 -6.31 12.39
N TYR A 22 8.34 -6.06 11.59
CA TYR A 22 7.24 -6.99 11.42
C TYR A 22 7.30 -7.82 10.13
N VAL A 23 8.18 -7.52 9.17
CA VAL A 23 8.34 -8.31 7.93
C VAL A 23 9.77 -8.84 7.84
N PRO A 24 9.99 -10.13 7.48
CA PRO A 24 9.00 -11.13 7.10
C PRO A 24 8.26 -11.73 8.31
N PHE A 25 7.10 -12.32 8.01
CA PHE A 25 6.35 -13.17 8.92
C PHE A 25 5.72 -14.34 8.17
N GLU A 26 5.38 -15.40 8.91
CA GLU A 26 4.66 -16.58 8.45
C GLU A 26 3.39 -16.81 9.26
N ARG A 27 2.42 -17.48 8.64
CA ARG A 27 1.15 -17.80 9.30
C ARG A 27 1.35 -18.46 10.65
N GLY A 28 0.72 -17.89 11.67
CA GLY A 28 0.69 -18.43 13.03
C GLY A 28 1.78 -17.87 13.95
N ASP A 29 2.80 -17.19 13.42
CA ASP A 29 3.79 -16.51 14.23
C ASP A 29 3.21 -15.26 14.94
N ALA A 30 3.99 -14.68 15.85
CA ALA A 30 3.56 -13.52 16.63
C ALA A 30 3.32 -12.27 15.76
N LYS A 31 4.11 -12.07 14.69
CA LYS A 31 4.01 -10.93 13.79
C LYS A 31 2.77 -11.04 12.90
N TYR A 32 2.48 -12.23 12.40
CA TYR A 32 1.25 -12.55 11.68
C TYR A 32 0.01 -12.27 12.54
N LYS A 33 0.02 -12.71 13.81
CA LYS A 33 -1.08 -12.40 14.72
C LYS A 33 -1.26 -10.90 14.89
N GLU A 34 -0.16 -10.17 15.06
CA GLU A 34 -0.17 -8.71 15.20
C GLU A 34 -0.60 -7.96 13.94
N VAL A 35 -0.26 -8.42 12.74
CA VAL A 35 -0.56 -7.72 11.48
C VAL A 35 -1.92 -8.11 10.92
N VAL A 36 -2.30 -9.38 11.05
CA VAL A 36 -3.46 -9.96 10.37
C VAL A 36 -4.62 -10.21 11.32
N GLU A 37 -4.39 -10.85 12.47
CA GLU A 37 -5.48 -11.27 13.35
C GLU A 37 -6.05 -10.15 14.21
N THR A 38 -5.23 -9.16 14.56
CA THR A 38 -5.66 -7.95 15.31
C THR A 38 -6.60 -7.06 14.50
N THR A 39 -6.70 -7.23 13.18
CA THR A 39 -7.65 -6.53 12.30
C THR A 39 -9.13 -6.81 12.68
N GLY A 40 -9.36 -7.91 13.41
CA GLY A 40 -10.67 -8.53 13.60
C GLY A 40 -10.94 -9.67 12.61
N TRP A 41 -10.04 -9.91 11.64
CA TRP A 41 -10.15 -11.02 10.71
C TRP A 41 -9.83 -12.36 11.37
N ARG A 42 -10.67 -13.35 11.08
CA ARG A 42 -10.47 -14.76 11.41
C ARG A 42 -10.67 -15.57 10.14
N LYS A 43 -9.72 -16.45 9.81
CA LYS A 43 -9.91 -17.40 8.72
C LYS A 43 -11.05 -18.35 9.08
N ALA A 44 -12.07 -18.40 8.25
CA ALA A 44 -13.16 -19.36 8.35
C ALA A 44 -13.39 -20.00 6.96
N PRO A 45 -13.99 -21.20 6.86
CA PRO A 45 -14.21 -21.89 5.58
C PRO A 45 -14.99 -21.05 4.55
N ASP A 46 -15.88 -20.19 5.02
CA ASP A 46 -16.71 -19.24 4.26
C ASP A 46 -16.07 -17.85 4.08
N ASN A 47 -14.93 -17.61 4.73
CA ASN A 47 -14.18 -16.37 4.67
C ASN A 47 -12.72 -16.65 4.27
N PRO A 48 -12.49 -17.09 3.02
CA PRO A 48 -11.15 -17.38 2.55
C PRO A 48 -10.26 -16.13 2.55
N GLY A 49 -10.88 -14.94 2.41
CA GLY A 49 -10.28 -13.61 2.56
C GLY A 49 -9.12 -13.30 1.62
N THR A 50 -9.20 -12.21 0.86
CA THR A 50 -8.01 -11.65 0.22
C THR A 50 -7.12 -10.99 1.29
N THR A 51 -5.93 -11.56 1.50
CA THR A 51 -4.99 -11.13 2.54
C THR A 51 -4.10 -9.98 2.09
N CYS A 52 -4.02 -9.77 0.77
CA CYS A 52 -3.44 -8.60 0.15
C CYS A 52 -4.17 -7.33 0.66
N GLY A 53 -3.43 -6.50 1.40
CA GLY A 53 -3.94 -5.29 2.06
C GLY A 53 -3.86 -5.31 3.58
N PHE A 54 -3.75 -6.46 4.25
CA PHE A 54 -3.66 -6.48 5.73
C PHE A 54 -2.46 -5.71 6.25
N LEU A 55 -1.27 -5.92 5.67
CA LEU A 55 -0.08 -5.16 6.03
C LEU A 55 -0.25 -3.66 5.82
N CYS A 56 -0.93 -3.26 4.73
CA CYS A 56 -1.19 -1.86 4.43
C CYS A 56 -2.14 -1.22 5.45
N HIS A 57 -3.25 -1.89 5.76
CA HIS A 57 -4.22 -1.44 6.77
C HIS A 57 -3.63 -1.41 8.17
N TRP A 58 -2.88 -2.44 8.56
CA TRP A 58 -2.18 -2.47 9.84
C TRP A 58 -1.20 -1.30 9.96
N LEU A 59 -0.39 -1.06 8.94
CA LEU A 59 0.57 0.03 8.93
C LEU A 59 -0.13 1.38 9.05
N MET A 60 -1.17 1.63 8.24
CA MET A 60 -1.97 2.85 8.32
C MET A 60 -2.59 3.04 9.71
N TRP A 61 -3.16 1.99 10.30
CA TRP A 61 -3.73 2.05 11.65
C TRP A 61 -2.67 2.40 12.70
N LYS A 62 -1.49 1.77 12.65
CA LYS A 62 -0.34 2.08 13.54
C LYS A 62 0.17 3.50 13.39
N LEU A 63 0.06 4.08 12.21
CA LEU A 63 0.44 5.48 11.94
C LEU A 63 -0.63 6.49 12.37
N GLY A 64 -1.81 6.04 12.80
CA GLY A 64 -2.90 6.92 13.25
C GLY A 64 -3.86 7.34 12.15
N VAL A 65 -3.89 6.65 11.01
CA VAL A 65 -4.94 6.86 10.02
C VAL A 65 -6.28 6.51 10.67
N GLY A 66 -7.26 7.41 10.50
CA GLY A 66 -8.57 7.31 11.14
C GLY A 66 -9.74 7.33 10.15
N ASP A 67 -9.49 7.52 8.86
CA ASP A 67 -10.55 7.61 7.85
C ASP A 67 -11.24 6.24 7.62
N PRO A 68 -12.53 6.07 7.97
CA PRO A 68 -13.26 4.82 7.78
C PRO A 68 -13.50 4.47 6.30
N ALA A 69 -13.40 5.42 5.37
CA ALA A 69 -13.49 5.15 3.94
C ALA A 69 -12.23 4.43 3.41
N ILE A 70 -11.09 4.67 4.04
CA ILE A 70 -9.77 4.16 3.61
C ILE A 70 -9.32 2.98 4.49
N LEU A 71 -9.57 3.03 5.79
CA LEU A 71 -9.08 2.02 6.73
C LEU A 71 -10.05 0.84 6.85
N ASN A 72 -9.57 -0.36 6.56
CA ASN A 72 -10.32 -1.61 6.77
C ASN A 72 -9.83 -2.30 8.05
N TRP A 73 -10.12 -1.69 9.20
CA TRP A 73 -9.65 -2.15 10.51
C TRP A 73 -10.76 -2.04 11.55
N THR A 74 -10.88 -2.99 12.47
CA THR A 74 -11.84 -2.90 13.58
C THR A 74 -11.25 -2.11 14.73
N ASP A 75 -11.67 -0.84 14.89
CA ASP A 75 -11.29 0.01 16.01
C ASP A 75 -12.49 0.91 16.39
N PRO A 76 -13.21 0.57 17.48
CA PRO A 76 -14.35 1.36 17.92
C PRO A 76 -13.99 2.82 18.26
N SER A 77 -12.77 3.08 18.72
CA SER A 77 -12.34 4.45 19.09
C SER A 77 -12.22 5.38 17.87
N ARG A 78 -12.02 4.81 16.68
CA ARG A 78 -11.93 5.52 15.40
C ARG A 78 -13.17 5.35 14.53
N SER A 79 -14.21 4.68 15.03
CA SER A 79 -15.40 4.30 14.26
C SER A 79 -15.09 3.49 12.98
N THR A 80 -13.99 2.73 12.98
CA THR A 80 -13.61 1.88 11.85
C THR A 80 -14.03 0.43 12.09
N LYS A 81 -14.41 -0.26 11.00
CA LYS A 81 -14.84 -1.66 11.02
C LYS A 81 -14.18 -2.42 9.88
N PHE A 82 -13.73 -3.63 10.18
CA PHE A 82 -13.29 -4.58 9.16
C PHE A 82 -14.49 -5.11 8.37
N LEU A 83 -14.39 -5.03 7.05
CA LEU A 83 -15.35 -5.56 6.09
C LEU A 83 -14.64 -6.58 5.18
N VAL A 84 -15.18 -7.79 5.12
CA VAL A 84 -14.66 -8.85 4.24
C VAL A 84 -14.74 -8.39 2.79
N GLY A 85 -13.65 -8.57 2.03
CA GLY A 85 -13.56 -8.19 0.62
C GLY A 85 -13.25 -6.71 0.36
N ALA A 86 -13.18 -5.86 1.39
CA ALA A 86 -12.93 -4.43 1.23
C ALA A 86 -11.45 -4.01 1.35
N ASN A 87 -10.52 -4.95 1.58
CA ASN A 87 -9.11 -4.65 1.84
C ASN A 87 -8.47 -3.82 0.71
N ILE A 88 -8.62 -4.25 -0.53
CA ILE A 88 -8.04 -3.54 -1.66
C ILE A 88 -8.91 -2.35 -2.07
N ASP A 89 -10.25 -2.52 -2.07
CA ASP A 89 -11.20 -1.47 -2.48
C ASP A 89 -11.05 -0.18 -1.66
N LYS A 90 -10.90 -0.30 -0.34
CA LYS A 90 -10.68 0.88 0.52
C LYS A 90 -9.35 1.59 0.27
N ILE A 91 -8.27 0.86 -0.04
CA ILE A 91 -6.97 1.48 -0.37
C ILE A 91 -7.04 2.20 -1.72
N TRP A 92 -7.70 1.60 -2.70
CA TRP A 92 -7.96 2.24 -3.99
C TRP A 92 -8.82 3.48 -3.84
N ASN A 93 -9.69 3.53 -2.82
CA ASN A 93 -10.59 4.63 -2.53
C ASN A 93 -11.38 5.07 -3.78
N LYS A 94 -11.78 4.09 -4.62
CA LYS A 94 -12.47 4.31 -5.90
C LYS A 94 -11.75 5.28 -6.85
N GLY A 95 -10.43 5.38 -6.75
CA GLY A 95 -9.61 6.33 -7.52
C GLY A 95 -9.74 7.78 -7.08
N GLN A 96 -10.44 8.05 -5.96
CA GLN A 96 -10.61 9.38 -5.41
C GLN A 96 -9.46 9.74 -4.48
N ARG A 97 -9.19 11.04 -4.34
CA ARG A 97 -8.23 11.54 -3.35
C ARG A 97 -8.54 10.93 -1.97
N PRO A 98 -7.52 10.46 -1.24
CA PRO A 98 -6.09 10.71 -1.44
C PRO A 98 -5.35 9.73 -2.36
N PHE A 99 -6.04 8.83 -3.06
CA PHE A 99 -5.41 7.96 -4.05
C PHE A 99 -4.90 8.78 -5.25
N VAL A 100 -3.64 8.57 -5.61
CA VAL A 100 -3.00 9.14 -6.80
C VAL A 100 -3.10 8.12 -7.92
N GLN A 101 -4.07 8.31 -8.80
CA GLN A 101 -4.28 7.47 -9.97
C GLN A 101 -3.34 7.90 -11.11
N ILE A 102 -2.58 6.94 -11.65
CA ILE A 102 -1.69 7.13 -12.81
C ILE A 102 -2.08 6.28 -14.02
N ALA A 103 -2.97 5.31 -13.82
CA ALA A 103 -3.55 4.49 -14.88
C ALA A 103 -5.00 4.14 -14.54
N GLU A 104 -5.84 4.00 -15.55
CA GLU A 104 -7.22 3.55 -15.35
C GLU A 104 -7.26 2.01 -15.14
N PRO A 105 -7.72 1.51 -13.98
CA PRO A 105 -7.62 0.08 -13.65
C PRO A 105 -8.50 -0.84 -14.50
N TYR A 106 -9.56 -0.30 -15.12
CA TYR A 106 -10.57 -1.08 -15.88
C TYR A 106 -10.84 -0.53 -17.29
N ALA A 107 -9.99 0.38 -17.79
CA ALA A 107 -10.24 0.99 -19.09
C ALA A 107 -10.13 -0.05 -20.21
N LYS A 108 -11.20 -0.16 -21.00
CA LYS A 108 -11.13 -0.88 -22.28
C LYS A 108 -10.25 -0.05 -23.24
N PRO A 109 -9.42 -0.69 -24.10
CA PRO A 109 -8.43 0.01 -24.93
C PRO A 109 -8.94 1.20 -25.75
N PHE A 110 -10.23 1.23 -26.08
CA PHE A 110 -10.87 2.26 -26.91
C PHE A 110 -11.57 3.39 -26.12
N ARG A 111 -11.50 3.39 -24.77
CA ARG A 111 -12.12 4.41 -23.90
C ARG A 111 -11.17 4.92 -22.81
N GLN A 112 -9.86 4.85 -23.03
CA GLN A 112 -8.89 5.38 -22.07
C GLN A 112 -8.99 6.91 -22.04
N ASN A 113 -9.49 7.48 -20.94
CA ASN A 113 -9.22 8.89 -20.70
C ASN A 113 -7.74 9.03 -20.33
N PRO A 114 -7.05 10.08 -20.81
CA PRO A 114 -5.64 10.24 -20.50
C PRO A 114 -5.47 10.60 -19.02
N VAL A 115 -5.06 9.63 -18.22
CA VAL A 115 -4.44 9.89 -16.91
C VAL A 115 -2.96 10.16 -17.15
N VAL A 116 -2.43 11.26 -16.60
CA VAL A 116 -1.01 11.55 -16.69
C VAL A 116 -0.26 10.58 -15.78
N ASN A 117 0.57 9.74 -16.39
CA ASN A 117 1.40 8.81 -15.67
C ASN A 117 2.61 9.55 -15.08
N MET A 118 2.48 9.94 -13.82
CA MET A 118 3.50 10.69 -13.11
C MET A 118 4.84 9.94 -13.04
N LEU A 119 4.82 8.59 -13.01
CA LEU A 119 6.05 7.79 -12.92
C LEU A 119 6.95 7.96 -14.15
N GLU A 120 6.33 8.15 -15.32
CA GLU A 120 6.99 8.42 -16.60
C GLU A 120 7.55 9.84 -16.67
N LEU A 121 7.06 10.76 -15.83
CA LEU A 121 7.57 12.13 -15.67
C LEU A 121 8.68 12.24 -14.61
N GLY A 122 9.30 11.12 -14.21
CA GLY A 122 10.40 11.08 -13.25
C GLY A 122 9.98 10.75 -11.82
N ALA A 123 8.69 10.59 -11.55
CA ALA A 123 8.18 10.24 -10.22
C ALA A 123 8.53 8.82 -9.76
N SER A 124 9.01 7.95 -10.66
CA SER A 124 9.48 6.60 -10.35
C SER A 124 10.63 6.54 -9.32
N MET A 125 11.28 7.69 -9.05
CA MET A 125 12.34 7.84 -8.06
C MET A 125 11.86 8.45 -6.72
N GLY A 126 10.55 8.52 -6.50
CA GLY A 126 9.93 9.07 -5.28
C GLY A 126 9.55 10.54 -5.39
N ILE A 127 10.30 11.38 -6.10
CA ILE A 127 9.96 12.81 -6.26
C ILE A 127 8.69 12.96 -7.12
N GLY A 128 7.55 13.25 -6.49
CA GLY A 128 6.24 13.27 -7.14
C GLY A 128 5.59 11.88 -7.32
N GLY A 129 6.21 10.82 -6.78
CA GLY A 129 5.75 9.43 -6.86
C GLY A 129 5.38 8.85 -5.50
N PRO A 130 5.24 7.51 -5.38
CA PRO A 130 5.05 6.89 -4.08
C PRO A 130 6.27 7.15 -3.20
N GLN A 131 5.99 7.40 -1.94
CA GLN A 131 6.96 7.69 -0.90
C GLN A 131 6.97 6.54 0.12
N PRO A 132 8.07 6.35 0.90
CA PRO A 132 8.16 5.23 1.83
C PRO A 132 6.95 5.12 2.75
N GLY A 133 6.31 3.95 2.77
CA GLY A 133 5.08 3.68 3.53
C GLY A 133 3.79 3.76 2.70
N ASP A 134 3.81 4.39 1.53
CA ASP A 134 2.62 4.48 0.67
C ASP A 134 2.19 3.08 0.18
N SER A 135 0.87 2.88 0.09
CA SER A 135 0.29 1.63 -0.42
C SER A 135 0.11 1.73 -1.93
N VAL A 136 0.86 0.94 -2.69
CA VAL A 136 0.84 0.95 -4.15
C VAL A 136 -0.07 -0.16 -4.66
N PHE A 137 -0.99 0.19 -5.54
CA PHE A 137 -1.92 -0.72 -6.19
C PHE A 137 -1.39 -1.17 -7.54
N ILE A 138 -1.43 -2.48 -7.78
CA ILE A 138 -1.06 -3.10 -9.06
C ILE A 138 -2.14 -4.07 -9.53
N ARG A 139 -2.21 -4.29 -10.84
CA ARG A 139 -3.19 -5.19 -11.46
C ARG A 139 -2.63 -5.85 -12.70
N GLU A 140 -3.05 -7.07 -13.00
CA GLU A 140 -2.77 -7.68 -14.30
C GLU A 140 -3.45 -6.91 -15.43
N PRO A 141 -2.74 -6.60 -16.55
CA PRO A 141 -3.35 -5.96 -17.70
C PRO A 141 -4.52 -6.78 -18.24
N GLY A 142 -5.71 -6.17 -18.30
CA GLY A 142 -6.94 -6.87 -18.76
C GLY A 142 -7.41 -8.02 -17.85
N GLY A 143 -6.79 -8.20 -16.67
CA GLY A 143 -7.11 -9.27 -15.74
C GLY A 143 -8.44 -9.08 -15.01
N SER A 144 -8.94 -10.16 -14.39
CA SER A 144 -10.15 -10.14 -13.56
C SER A 144 -9.95 -9.30 -12.29
N ALA A 145 -11.02 -8.97 -11.57
CA ALA A 145 -10.92 -8.25 -10.30
C ALA A 145 -10.04 -8.97 -9.25
N GLY A 146 -9.88 -10.29 -9.34
CA GLY A 146 -8.99 -11.06 -8.47
C GLY A 146 -7.49 -10.92 -8.77
N SER A 147 -7.12 -10.24 -9.85
CA SER A 147 -5.72 -10.02 -10.26
C SER A 147 -5.04 -8.84 -9.56
N GLU A 148 -5.78 -8.15 -8.70
CA GLU A 148 -5.33 -6.98 -7.97
C GLU A 148 -4.35 -7.39 -6.86
N HIS A 149 -3.40 -6.51 -6.56
CA HIS A 149 -2.53 -6.64 -5.40
C HIS A 149 -2.08 -5.28 -4.91
N VAL A 150 -1.69 -5.25 -3.64
CA VAL A 150 -1.20 -4.05 -3.00
C VAL A 150 0.03 -4.37 -2.16
N PHE A 151 0.99 -3.45 -2.17
CA PHE A 151 2.17 -3.55 -1.34
C PHE A 151 2.53 -2.19 -0.74
N VAL A 152 3.35 -2.21 0.30
CA VAL A 152 3.96 -1.02 0.88
C VAL A 152 5.25 -0.71 0.11
N PHE A 153 5.34 0.48 -0.47
CA PHE A 153 6.56 0.96 -1.10
C PHE A 153 7.60 1.32 -0.04
N ARG A 154 8.84 0.86 -0.18
CA ARG A 154 9.93 1.17 0.76
C ARG A 154 10.91 2.18 0.18
N ARG A 155 11.42 1.91 -1.03
CA ARG A 155 12.34 2.81 -1.73
C ARG A 155 12.45 2.46 -3.20
N ALA A 156 12.92 3.43 -3.99
CA ALA A 156 13.34 3.24 -5.37
C ALA A 156 14.87 3.27 -5.49
N ARG A 157 15.42 2.49 -6.40
CA ARG A 157 16.84 2.44 -6.73
C ARG A 157 17.02 2.43 -8.25
N ARG A 158 18.03 3.14 -8.74
CA ARG A 158 18.51 2.97 -10.12
C ARG A 158 19.50 1.83 -10.16
N THR A 159 19.34 0.94 -11.13
CA THR A 159 20.29 -0.09 -11.49
C THR A 159 20.69 0.11 -12.95
N PRO A 160 21.77 -0.54 -13.43
CA PRO A 160 22.10 -0.52 -14.85
C PRO A 160 20.97 -1.04 -15.76
N ALA A 161 20.10 -1.90 -15.22
CA ALA A 161 18.97 -2.50 -15.94
C ALA A 161 17.69 -1.65 -15.90
N GLY A 162 17.63 -0.59 -15.08
CA GLY A 162 16.46 0.28 -14.99
C GLY A 162 16.16 0.77 -13.57
N VAL A 163 14.88 0.82 -13.23
CA VAL A 163 14.41 1.21 -11.89
C VAL A 163 13.96 -0.03 -11.14
N GLU A 164 14.42 -0.19 -9.91
CA GLU A 164 13.97 -1.22 -8.98
C GLU A 164 13.29 -0.59 -7.77
N TRP A 165 12.22 -1.22 -7.32
CA TRP A 165 11.52 -0.86 -6.09
C TRP A 165 11.68 -1.97 -5.07
N ASP A 166 12.03 -1.59 -3.85
CA ASP A 166 11.95 -2.49 -2.70
C ASP A 166 10.56 -2.34 -2.07
N THR A 167 9.90 -3.46 -1.84
CA THR A 167 8.51 -3.53 -1.38
C THR A 167 8.39 -4.43 -0.16
N ALA A 168 7.35 -4.19 0.65
CA ALA A 168 6.90 -5.12 1.68
C ALA A 168 5.46 -5.52 1.38
N GLU A 169 5.21 -6.82 1.37
CA GLU A 169 3.95 -7.35 0.85
C GLU A 169 3.47 -8.51 1.70
N ALA A 170 2.16 -8.60 1.90
CA ALA A 170 1.51 -9.73 2.52
C ALA A 170 0.46 -10.32 1.58
N GLY A 171 0.25 -11.63 1.65
CA GLY A 171 -0.93 -12.25 1.05
C GLY A 171 -0.85 -12.62 -0.43
N GLN A 172 0.35 -12.92 -0.96
CA GLN A 172 0.51 -13.57 -2.27
C GLN A 172 0.54 -15.10 -2.14
N ASP A 173 0.18 -15.80 -3.23
CA ASP A 173 0.33 -17.25 -3.42
C ASP A 173 -0.40 -18.14 -2.39
N HIS A 174 -1.72 -17.93 -2.24
CA HIS A 174 -2.61 -18.69 -1.33
C HIS A 174 -2.24 -18.58 0.17
N GLY A 175 -1.26 -17.76 0.51
CA GLY A 175 -0.76 -17.56 1.87
C GLY A 175 -1.28 -16.29 2.54
N THR A 176 -0.98 -16.19 3.83
CA THR A 176 -1.11 -14.96 4.60
C THR A 176 0.24 -14.28 4.84
N ASP A 177 1.33 -14.94 4.47
CA ASP A 177 2.69 -14.58 4.86
C ASP A 177 3.11 -13.23 4.26
N ALA A 178 4.09 -12.60 4.91
CA ALA A 178 4.70 -11.39 4.41
C ALA A 178 6.18 -11.57 4.08
N ARG A 179 6.61 -10.91 3.00
CA ARG A 179 7.97 -10.94 2.48
C ARG A 179 8.40 -9.55 2.02
N LEU A 180 9.70 -9.30 2.11
CA LEU A 180 10.34 -8.19 1.40
C LEU A 180 10.65 -8.66 -0.02
N LYS A 181 10.36 -7.83 -1.02
CA LYS A 181 10.65 -8.14 -2.43
C LYS A 181 11.37 -6.99 -3.09
N THR A 182 12.10 -7.32 -4.16
CA THR A 182 12.62 -6.36 -5.13
C THR A 182 11.85 -6.53 -6.42
N ARG A 183 11.34 -5.44 -6.96
CA ARG A 183 10.53 -5.42 -8.17
C ARG A 183 11.15 -4.51 -9.22
N THR A 184 11.20 -4.97 -10.46
CA THR A 184 11.66 -4.13 -11.57
C THR A 184 10.49 -3.31 -12.10
N VAL A 185 10.68 -2.00 -12.20
CA VAL A 185 9.72 -1.06 -12.78
C VAL A 185 10.09 -0.82 -14.24
N MET A 186 9.14 -1.10 -15.12
CA MET A 186 9.28 -0.99 -16.57
C MET A 186 8.51 0.25 -17.02
N LEU A 187 9.26 1.32 -17.29
CA LEU A 187 8.75 2.57 -17.84
C LEU A 187 8.59 2.44 -19.35
N SER A 188 7.48 2.95 -19.87
CA SER A 188 7.17 2.93 -21.30
C SER A 188 7.81 4.08 -22.07
N GLY A 189 8.25 5.13 -21.38
CA GLY A 189 8.70 6.39 -22.00
C GLY A 189 7.55 7.24 -22.54
N ASN A 190 6.31 6.87 -22.24
CA ASN A 190 5.11 7.59 -22.66
C ASN A 190 4.33 8.04 -21.41
N PHE A 191 4.17 9.34 -21.20
CA PHE A 191 3.44 9.89 -20.05
C PHE A 191 1.93 9.60 -20.06
N ARG A 192 1.41 9.00 -21.13
CA ARG A 192 0.05 8.42 -21.21
C ARG A 192 0.07 6.90 -21.29
N GLY A 193 1.24 6.29 -21.22
CA GLY A 193 1.44 4.86 -21.25
C GLY A 193 1.28 4.22 -19.87
N TYR A 194 1.30 2.89 -19.87
CA TYR A 194 1.21 2.09 -18.67
C TYR A 194 2.61 1.76 -18.14
N THR A 195 2.89 2.15 -16.90
CA THR A 195 4.07 1.65 -16.20
C THR A 195 3.78 0.26 -15.64
N GLN A 196 4.66 -0.69 -15.97
CA GLN A 196 4.55 -2.07 -15.53
C GLN A 196 5.54 -2.37 -14.42
N ILE A 197 5.28 -3.44 -13.67
CA ILE A 197 6.13 -3.91 -12.58
C ILE A 197 6.20 -5.44 -12.59
N SER A 198 7.42 -5.96 -12.50
CA SER A 198 7.70 -7.41 -12.45
C SER A 198 8.22 -7.82 -11.06
N GLY A 199 8.64 -9.08 -10.90
CA GLY A 199 9.07 -9.67 -9.62
C GLY A 199 8.14 -10.77 -9.11
N ASN A 200 6.98 -10.97 -9.75
CA ASN A 200 6.22 -12.22 -9.75
C ASN A 200 5.62 -12.42 -11.15
N SER A 201 5.21 -13.64 -11.48
CA SER A 201 4.39 -13.90 -12.66
C SER A 201 2.91 -13.82 -12.30
N PRO A 202 2.06 -13.18 -13.12
CA PRO A 202 2.40 -12.41 -14.33
C PRO A 202 2.86 -10.97 -14.03
N ILE A 203 3.37 -10.29 -15.06
CA ILE A 203 3.69 -8.84 -15.02
C ILE A 203 2.41 -8.05 -14.79
N ARG A 204 2.47 -7.02 -13.95
CA ARG A 204 1.33 -6.19 -13.57
C ARG A 204 1.55 -4.72 -13.94
N THR A 205 0.47 -3.99 -14.14
CA THR A 205 0.43 -2.54 -14.31
C THR A 205 0.33 -1.86 -12.96
N ILE A 206 1.08 -0.78 -12.75
CA ILE A 206 0.92 0.11 -11.60
C ILE A 206 -0.27 1.03 -11.87
N ILE A 207 -1.28 0.98 -11.00
CA ILE A 207 -2.49 1.78 -11.15
C ILE A 207 -2.35 3.14 -10.47
N GLY A 208 -1.66 3.15 -9.33
CA GLY A 208 -1.56 4.32 -8.47
C GLY A 208 -1.13 3.93 -7.07
N TRP A 209 -1.20 4.90 -6.16
CA TRP A 209 -0.88 4.68 -4.76
C TRP A 209 -1.74 5.56 -3.85
N LEU A 210 -1.93 5.10 -2.63
CA LEU A 210 -2.49 5.89 -1.56
C LEU A 210 -1.39 6.75 -0.93
N ASP A 211 -1.47 8.06 -1.09
CA ASP A 211 -0.48 9.01 -0.55
C ASP A 211 -0.78 9.32 0.92
N LEU A 212 0.05 8.77 1.82
CA LEU A 212 -0.11 8.95 3.27
C LEU A 212 -0.10 10.43 3.70
N SER A 213 0.54 11.32 2.95
CA SER A 213 0.56 12.76 3.26
C SER A 213 -0.78 13.46 3.06
N ARG A 214 -1.75 12.76 2.47
CA ARG A 214 -3.08 13.30 2.13
C ARG A 214 -4.23 12.54 2.79
N VAL A 215 -3.93 11.49 3.55
CA VAL A 215 -4.93 10.70 4.28
C VAL A 215 -5.31 11.41 5.58
N GLU A 216 -6.57 11.26 6.01
CA GLU A 216 -6.98 11.79 7.31
C GLU A 216 -6.57 10.90 8.47
N TYR A 217 -5.90 11.53 9.43
CA TYR A 217 -5.49 10.94 10.69
C TYR A 217 -6.45 11.33 11.81
N ASP A 218 -6.72 10.42 12.73
CA ASP A 218 -7.35 10.78 13.99
C ASP A 218 -6.30 11.41 14.93
N ARG A 219 -6.70 12.41 15.72
CA ARG A 219 -5.74 13.18 16.52
C ARG A 219 -4.98 12.30 17.51
N ALA A 220 -5.68 11.44 18.25
CA ALA A 220 -5.09 10.59 19.27
C ALA A 220 -4.13 9.55 18.67
N GLY A 221 -4.50 8.96 17.54
CA GLY A 221 -3.70 8.01 16.77
C GLY A 221 -2.43 8.65 16.22
N LEU A 222 -2.53 9.85 15.65
CA LEU A 222 -1.38 10.61 15.17
C LEU A 222 -0.40 10.94 16.30
N GLU A 223 -0.90 11.46 17.42
CA GLU A 223 -0.08 11.77 18.61
C GLU A 223 0.60 10.51 19.16
N ALA A 224 -0.12 9.39 19.23
CA ALA A 224 0.43 8.11 19.66
C ALA A 224 1.53 7.62 18.71
N ALA A 225 1.33 7.72 17.39
CA ALA A 225 2.31 7.32 16.39
C ALA A 225 3.58 8.17 16.44
N LEU A 226 3.44 9.49 16.56
CA LEU A 226 4.57 10.42 16.69
C LEU A 226 5.35 10.17 17.98
N LYS A 227 4.65 9.91 19.09
CA LYS A 227 5.29 9.54 20.37
C LYS A 227 6.05 8.23 20.25
N ALA A 228 5.45 7.21 19.62
CA ALA A 228 6.10 5.91 19.41
C ALA A 228 7.36 6.06 18.54
N ALA A 229 7.29 6.85 17.46
CA ALA A 229 8.43 7.13 16.58
C ALA A 229 9.61 7.78 17.33
N ALA A 230 9.34 8.65 18.31
CA ALA A 230 10.37 9.29 19.11
C ALA A 230 11.09 8.30 20.06
N THR A 231 10.39 7.29 20.58
CA THR A 231 10.96 6.32 21.53
C THR A 231 11.91 5.30 20.90
N VAL A 232 11.84 5.12 19.58
CA VAL A 232 12.64 4.13 18.84
C VAL A 232 13.94 4.74 18.29
N SER A 233 14.14 6.05 18.44
CA SER A 233 15.33 6.76 17.99
C SER A 233 16.43 6.78 19.07
N VAL A 234 17.06 5.63 19.32
CA VAL A 234 18.31 5.50 20.13
C VAL A 234 19.28 4.60 19.40
#